data_AF-A0A6J0YF28-F1
#
_entry.id   AF-A0A6J0YF28-F1
#
_cell.length_a   1.000
_cell.length_b   1.000
_cell.length_c   1.000
_cell.angle_alpha   90.00
_cell.angle_beta   90.00
_cell.angle_gamma   90.00
#
_symmetry.space_group_name_H-M   'P 1'
#
loop_
_entity.id
_entity.type
_entity.pdbx_description
1 polymer ?
#
loop_
_entity_poly.entity_id
_entity_poly.type
_entity_poly.pdbx_seq_one_letter_code
_entity_poly.pdbx_strand_id
1 'polypeptide(L)'
;MGLFLLFLHSTLRKEPVFNDELPSRILCGTVSIKPTVKEFTETSAVFEDGTVFEAIDYVIFATGYGYAYPFLDDSIIKSRNNDVTLFKGIFPPFLEKPTLAVIGLVQSLGATIPTADLQARWVVKVFANSCTLPTTNEMMDDIEEKMGKKLKWFGQSQTLQTDYITYMDELGSFIGAKPNIPWLFLTDPQLALEVYFGPCSPYQFRLMGPGKWDGARNAILTQWDRTLKPTRTRAVSEAKRPQPFYNLLKILLFPVLLLAVLLAFY
;
A
#
# COMPACT_ATOMS: atom_id res chain seq x y z
N MET A 1 10.59 9.65 -16.37
CA MET A 1 9.21 9.34 -15.96
C MET A 1 8.97 10.05 -14.66
N GLY A 2 8.28 11.18 -14.71
CA GLY A 2 7.94 11.97 -13.52
C GLY A 2 6.55 11.58 -13.07
N LEU A 3 6.44 10.96 -11.91
CA LEU A 3 5.16 10.66 -11.28
C LEU A 3 4.49 11.99 -10.90
N PHE A 4 3.35 12.31 -11.50
CA PHE A 4 2.59 13.52 -11.16
C PHE A 4 1.45 13.15 -10.19
N LEU A 5 1.58 13.61 -8.95
CA LEU A 5 0.59 13.41 -7.89
C LEU A 5 -0.37 14.60 -7.89
N LEU A 6 -1.63 14.39 -8.29
CA LEU A 6 -2.71 15.37 -8.12
C LEU A 6 -3.22 15.31 -6.67
N PHE A 7 -2.97 16.35 -5.88
CA PHE A 7 -3.38 16.44 -4.48
C PHE A 7 -4.69 17.25 -4.35
N LEU A 8 -5.79 16.58 -4.05
CA LEU A 8 -7.01 17.18 -3.50
C LEU A 8 -7.07 16.80 -2.01
N HIS A 9 -6.93 17.80 -1.12
CA HIS A 9 -6.62 17.72 0.33
C HIS A 9 -5.20 17.20 0.66
N SER A 10 -4.25 18.11 0.91
CA SER A 10 -2.79 17.84 0.90
C SER A 10 -2.26 16.93 2.02
N THR A 11 -3.01 16.71 3.09
CA THR A 11 -2.56 15.90 4.24
C THR A 11 -3.07 14.45 4.19
N LEU A 12 -4.10 14.18 3.38
CA LEU A 12 -4.67 12.83 3.27
C LEU A 12 -3.75 11.95 2.42
N ARG A 13 -3.46 10.76 2.92
CA ARG A 13 -2.64 9.75 2.26
C ARG A 13 -3.47 8.84 1.35
N LYS A 14 -4.46 9.41 0.65
CA LYS A 14 -5.27 8.63 -0.31
C LYS A 14 -4.37 8.06 -1.40
N GLU A 15 -4.75 6.90 -1.92
CA GLU A 15 -4.05 6.32 -3.06
C GLU A 15 -3.98 7.33 -4.22
N PRO A 16 -2.78 7.56 -4.75
CA PRO A 16 -2.61 8.51 -5.81
C PRO A 16 -3.00 7.95 -7.18
N VAL A 17 -3.24 8.86 -8.12
CA VAL A 17 -3.37 8.48 -9.53
C VAL A 17 -1.99 8.21 -10.11
N PHE A 18 -1.78 7.01 -10.65
CA PHE A 18 -0.57 6.64 -11.39
C PHE A 18 -0.83 6.78 -12.90
N ASN A 19 -0.46 7.91 -13.50
CA ASN A 19 -0.64 8.16 -14.94
C ASN A 19 0.45 9.08 -15.51
N ASP A 20 1.18 8.60 -16.52
CA ASP A 20 2.28 9.35 -17.16
C ASP A 20 1.80 10.34 -18.23
N GLU A 21 0.62 10.13 -18.82
CA GLU A 21 0.09 10.95 -19.93
C GLU A 21 -0.78 12.11 -19.46
N LEU A 22 -1.48 11.96 -18.33
CA LEU A 22 -2.47 12.95 -17.89
C LEU A 22 -1.94 14.40 -17.87
N PRO A 23 -0.72 14.70 -17.37
CA PRO A 23 -0.20 16.07 -17.40
C PRO A 23 -0.02 16.63 -18.82
N SER A 24 0.49 15.82 -19.75
CA SER A 24 0.71 16.27 -21.14
C SER A 24 -0.62 16.47 -21.87
N ARG A 25 -1.60 15.58 -21.62
CA ARG A 25 -2.95 15.70 -22.20
C ARG A 25 -3.70 16.94 -21.74
N ILE A 26 -3.51 17.33 -20.47
CA ILE A 26 -4.04 18.59 -19.92
C ILE A 26 -3.36 19.79 -20.58
N LEU A 27 -2.03 19.80 -20.65
CA LEU A 27 -1.28 20.91 -21.23
C LEU A 27 -1.59 21.12 -22.72
N CYS A 28 -1.80 20.03 -23.47
CA CYS A 28 -2.17 20.08 -24.88
C CYS A 28 -3.66 20.39 -25.11
N GLY A 29 -4.47 20.57 -24.08
CA GLY A 29 -5.90 20.88 -24.20
C GLY A 29 -6.76 19.71 -24.69
N THR A 30 -6.22 18.49 -24.69
CA THR A 30 -6.98 17.27 -25.09
C THR A 30 -7.80 16.69 -23.94
N VAL A 31 -7.50 17.06 -22.69
CA VAL A 31 -8.24 16.70 -21.48
C VAL A 31 -8.33 17.95 -20.60
N SER A 32 -9.49 18.21 -20.01
CA SER A 32 -9.66 19.29 -19.03
C SER A 32 -10.35 18.75 -17.78
N ILE A 33 -9.85 19.13 -16.61
CA ILE A 33 -10.46 18.75 -15.32
C ILE A 33 -11.58 19.74 -15.00
N LYS A 34 -12.73 19.22 -14.59
CA LYS A 34 -13.92 19.98 -14.16
C LYS A 34 -14.29 19.61 -12.71
N PRO A 35 -14.97 20.50 -11.97
CA PRO A 35 -15.50 20.16 -10.66
C PRO A 35 -16.67 19.17 -10.78
N THR A 36 -17.32 18.84 -9.66
CA THR A 36 -18.43 17.90 -9.62
C THR A 36 -19.55 18.30 -10.59
N VAL A 37 -20.19 17.31 -11.21
CA VAL A 37 -21.41 17.54 -12.00
C VAL A 37 -22.55 17.88 -11.03
N LYS A 38 -23.20 19.01 -11.28
CA LYS A 38 -24.37 19.47 -10.52
C LYS A 38 -25.67 18.89 -11.08
N GLU A 39 -25.82 18.88 -12.40
CA GLU A 39 -27.04 18.45 -13.07
C GLU A 39 -26.74 17.94 -14.49
N PHE A 40 -27.49 16.93 -14.92
CA PHE A 40 -27.54 16.48 -16.31
C PHE A 40 -28.83 16.97 -16.96
N THR A 41 -28.73 17.42 -18.22
CA THR A 41 -29.88 17.68 -19.08
C THR A 41 -30.03 16.53 -20.09
N GLU A 42 -30.91 16.67 -21.08
CA GLU A 42 -31.08 15.66 -22.14
C GLU A 42 -29.77 15.36 -22.90
N THR A 43 -28.91 16.36 -23.10
CA THR A 43 -27.70 16.24 -23.93
C THR A 43 -26.44 16.88 -23.32
N SER A 44 -26.51 17.42 -22.10
CA SER A 44 -25.45 18.27 -21.55
C SER A 44 -25.25 18.04 -20.05
N ALA A 45 -24.12 18.49 -19.51
CA ALA A 45 -23.83 18.45 -18.08
C ALA A 45 -23.44 19.83 -17.55
N VAL A 46 -24.06 20.26 -16.46
CA VAL A 46 -23.74 21.50 -15.74
C VAL A 46 -22.87 21.16 -14.54
N PHE A 47 -21.71 21.82 -14.41
CA PHE A 47 -20.79 21.62 -13.29
C PHE A 47 -21.05 22.61 -12.15
N GLU A 48 -20.51 22.34 -10.95
CA GLU A 48 -20.68 23.19 -9.76
C GLU A 48 -20.16 24.63 -9.94
N ASP A 49 -19.17 24.85 -10.81
CA ASP A 49 -18.66 26.19 -11.16
C ASP A 49 -19.56 26.95 -12.16
N GLY A 50 -20.69 26.36 -12.55
CA GLY A 50 -21.63 26.92 -13.53
C GLY A 50 -21.23 26.70 -14.98
N THR A 51 -20.08 26.09 -15.27
CA THR A 51 -19.72 25.75 -16.66
C THR A 51 -20.57 24.61 -17.18
N VAL A 52 -20.78 24.56 -18.50
CA VAL A 52 -21.60 23.55 -19.17
C VAL A 52 -20.77 22.82 -20.22
N PHE A 53 -20.90 21.49 -20.27
CA PHE A 53 -20.43 20.68 -21.40
C PHE A 53 -21.64 20.25 -22.22
N GLU A 54 -21.77 20.84 -23.40
CA GLU A 54 -22.87 20.63 -24.34
C GLU A 54 -22.64 19.43 -25.25
N ALA A 55 -23.73 18.84 -25.76
CA ALA A 55 -23.72 17.79 -26.79
C ALA A 55 -22.83 16.59 -26.43
N ILE A 56 -23.03 16.04 -25.23
CA ILE A 56 -22.31 14.88 -24.73
C ILE A 56 -22.85 13.61 -25.41
N ASP A 57 -21.99 12.89 -26.13
CA ASP A 57 -22.35 11.60 -26.73
C ASP A 57 -22.33 10.45 -25.71
N TYR A 58 -21.36 10.46 -24.78
CA TYR A 58 -21.13 9.38 -23.83
C TYR A 58 -20.75 9.91 -22.44
N VAL A 59 -21.30 9.26 -21.41
CA VAL A 59 -20.92 9.47 -20.01
C VAL A 59 -20.28 8.20 -19.48
N ILE A 60 -19.07 8.31 -18.92
CA ILE A 60 -18.33 7.18 -18.34
C ILE A 60 -18.23 7.37 -16.83
N PHE A 61 -18.90 6.50 -16.07
CA PHE A 61 -18.81 6.47 -14.61
C PHE A 61 -17.58 5.69 -14.15
N ALA A 62 -16.45 6.38 -14.00
CA ALA A 62 -15.22 5.83 -13.42
C ALA A 62 -15.20 5.94 -11.88
N THR A 63 -16.31 5.63 -11.21
CA THR A 63 -16.56 5.90 -9.77
C THR A 63 -16.12 4.77 -8.82
N GLY A 64 -15.31 3.83 -9.30
CA GLY A 64 -14.83 2.70 -8.50
C GLY A 64 -15.86 1.59 -8.31
N TYR A 65 -15.66 0.77 -7.28
CA TYR A 65 -16.42 -0.45 -7.03
C TYR A 65 -16.80 -0.58 -5.54
N GLY A 66 -17.95 -1.19 -5.28
CA GLY A 66 -18.23 -1.83 -4.00
C GLY A 66 -17.79 -3.29 -4.00
N TYR A 67 -18.12 -4.01 -2.94
CA TYR A 67 -17.92 -5.46 -2.84
C TYR A 67 -19.17 -6.11 -2.24
N ALA A 68 -19.39 -7.38 -2.57
CA ALA A 68 -20.50 -8.16 -2.07
C ALA A 68 -20.10 -9.63 -1.95
N TYR A 69 -20.73 -10.34 -1.02
CA TYR A 69 -20.56 -11.79 -0.85
C TYR A 69 -21.95 -12.46 -0.90
N PRO A 70 -22.60 -12.58 -2.09
CA PRO A 70 -23.98 -13.06 -2.18
C PRO A 70 -24.19 -14.51 -1.69
N PHE A 71 -23.11 -15.25 -1.55
CA PHE A 71 -23.09 -16.62 -1.03
C PHE A 71 -22.93 -16.69 0.51
N LEU A 72 -22.79 -15.56 1.20
CA LEU A 72 -22.55 -15.46 2.64
C LEU A 72 -23.62 -14.60 3.31
N ASP A 73 -24.06 -14.99 4.50
CA ASP A 73 -25.02 -14.21 5.27
C ASP A 73 -24.40 -12.90 5.78
N ASP A 74 -25.14 -11.79 5.68
CA ASP A 74 -24.69 -10.46 6.11
C ASP A 74 -24.40 -10.40 7.63
N SER A 75 -24.89 -11.35 8.43
CA SER A 75 -24.53 -11.48 9.86
C SER A 75 -23.08 -11.92 10.09
N ILE A 76 -22.45 -12.58 9.11
CA ILE A 76 -21.04 -13.02 9.20
C ILE A 76 -20.13 -11.88 8.74
N ILE A 77 -20.43 -11.30 7.57
CA ILE A 77 -19.73 -10.13 7.03
C ILE A 77 -20.78 -9.18 6.46
N LYS A 78 -20.97 -8.03 7.10
CA LYS A 78 -21.84 -6.98 6.57
C LYS A 78 -21.20 -6.38 5.34
N SER A 79 -21.71 -6.73 4.17
CA SER A 79 -21.16 -6.27 2.89
C SER A 79 -21.72 -4.91 2.44
N ARG A 80 -22.77 -4.40 3.10
CA ARG A 80 -23.43 -3.13 2.74
C ARG A 80 -22.79 -1.93 3.45
N ASN A 81 -22.71 -0.80 2.73
CA ASN A 81 -22.20 0.50 3.20
C ASN A 81 -20.72 0.52 3.62
N ASN A 82 -19.91 -0.43 3.13
CA ASN A 82 -18.48 -0.51 3.42
C ASN A 82 -18.16 -0.71 4.92
N ASP A 83 -19.15 -1.14 5.72
CA ASP A 83 -19.04 -1.35 7.18
C ASP A 83 -18.63 -2.80 7.47
N VAL A 84 -17.41 -3.16 7.04
CA VAL A 84 -16.87 -4.51 7.21
C VAL A 84 -16.01 -4.61 8.46
N THR A 85 -16.46 -5.44 9.39
CA THR A 85 -15.73 -5.74 10.63
C THR A 85 -14.91 -7.02 10.47
N LEU A 86 -13.66 -6.88 10.06
CA LEU A 86 -12.72 -8.01 9.93
C LEU A 86 -11.41 -7.71 10.64
N PHE A 87 -10.98 -8.61 11.52
CA PHE A 87 -9.66 -8.55 12.14
C PHE A 87 -8.59 -8.67 11.05
N LYS A 88 -7.74 -7.63 10.95
CA LYS A 88 -6.74 -7.45 9.89
C LYS A 88 -7.29 -7.54 8.46
N GLY A 89 -8.59 -7.29 8.25
CA GLY A 89 -9.24 -7.45 6.95
C GLY A 89 -9.41 -8.91 6.51
N ILE A 90 -9.26 -9.87 7.42
CA ILE A 90 -9.22 -11.31 7.10
C ILE A 90 -10.29 -12.09 7.87
N PHE A 91 -10.30 -12.02 9.20
CA PHE A 91 -11.11 -12.91 10.04
C PHE A 91 -12.33 -12.19 10.64
N PRO A 92 -13.56 -12.73 10.52
CA PRO A 92 -14.70 -12.22 11.27
C PRO A 92 -14.53 -12.52 12.77
N PRO A 93 -14.47 -11.50 13.66
CA PRO A 93 -14.05 -11.69 15.05
C PRO A 93 -15.08 -12.40 15.94
N PHE A 94 -16.36 -12.39 15.54
CA PHE A 94 -17.46 -12.98 16.28
C PHE A 94 -17.77 -14.44 15.90
N LEU A 95 -17.01 -15.01 14.97
CA LEU A 95 -17.19 -16.40 14.59
C LEU A 95 -16.64 -17.31 15.69
N GLU A 96 -17.44 -18.28 16.16
CA GLU A 96 -17.07 -19.18 17.27
C GLU A 96 -15.76 -19.94 17.03
N LYS A 97 -15.47 -20.27 15.76
CA LYS A 97 -14.24 -20.94 15.33
C LYS A 97 -13.61 -20.19 14.15
N PRO A 98 -12.30 -19.96 14.13
CA PRO A 98 -11.61 -19.21 13.07
C PRO A 98 -11.41 -20.08 11.83
N THR A 99 -12.51 -20.42 11.14
CA THR A 99 -12.56 -21.34 9.99
C THR A 99 -13.01 -20.67 8.70
N LEU A 100 -13.29 -19.36 8.76
CA LEU A 100 -13.58 -18.51 7.61
C LEU A 100 -12.55 -17.39 7.56
N ALA A 101 -12.02 -17.11 6.37
CA ALA A 101 -11.09 -16.04 6.13
C ALA A 101 -11.36 -15.38 4.78
N VAL A 102 -11.20 -14.05 4.73
CA VAL A 102 -11.24 -13.24 3.52
C VAL A 102 -9.81 -12.95 3.07
N ILE A 103 -9.51 -13.20 1.80
CA ILE A 103 -8.20 -12.89 1.20
C ILE A 103 -8.40 -11.80 0.15
N GLY A 104 -7.55 -10.78 0.18
CA GLY A 104 -7.52 -9.71 -0.82
C GLY A 104 -8.42 -8.52 -0.53
N LEU A 105 -9.18 -8.50 0.57
CA LEU A 105 -9.98 -7.33 0.98
C LEU A 105 -9.14 -6.30 1.74
N VAL A 106 -8.10 -5.79 1.07
CA VAL A 106 -7.16 -4.81 1.61
C VAL A 106 -6.52 -4.05 0.46
N GLN A 107 -6.30 -2.74 0.62
CA GLN A 107 -5.67 -1.89 -0.37
C GLN A 107 -4.52 -1.12 0.28
N SER A 108 -3.42 -0.95 -0.44
CA SER A 108 -2.26 -0.19 0.02
C SER A 108 -1.44 0.24 -1.20
N LEU A 109 -0.35 0.99 -0.98
CA LEU A 109 0.61 1.28 -2.05
C LEU A 109 1.37 0.03 -2.53
N GLY A 110 1.37 -1.06 -1.76
CA GLY A 110 1.96 -2.32 -2.17
C GLY A 110 1.00 -3.16 -3.03
N ALA A 111 1.56 -4.07 -3.82
CA ALA A 111 0.80 -4.90 -4.73
C ALA A 111 -0.07 -5.96 -4.00
N THR A 112 -1.19 -6.34 -4.61
CA THR A 112 -2.10 -7.37 -4.09
C THR A 112 -1.44 -8.74 -3.99
N ILE A 113 -0.63 -9.13 -4.98
CA ILE A 113 0.03 -10.44 -5.05
C ILE A 113 0.83 -10.77 -3.77
N PRO A 114 1.82 -9.96 -3.35
CA PRO A 114 2.58 -10.26 -2.13
C PRO A 114 1.73 -10.14 -0.87
N THR A 115 0.74 -9.25 -0.87
CA THR A 115 -0.18 -9.10 0.26
C THR A 115 -0.99 -10.38 0.44
N ALA A 116 -1.62 -10.88 -0.61
CA ALA A 116 -2.40 -12.12 -0.61
C ALA A 116 -1.56 -13.35 -0.26
N ASP A 117 -0.30 -13.44 -0.73
CA ASP A 117 0.63 -14.51 -0.31
C ASP A 117 0.79 -14.53 1.23
N LEU A 118 1.03 -13.37 1.83
CA LEU A 118 1.23 -13.29 3.27
C LEU A 118 -0.06 -13.52 4.07
N GLN A 119 -1.19 -12.99 3.60
CA GLN A 119 -2.50 -13.27 4.19
C GLN A 119 -2.78 -14.78 4.16
N ALA A 120 -2.61 -15.43 3.00
CA ALA A 120 -2.85 -16.86 2.84
C ALA A 120 -1.95 -17.69 3.75
N ARG A 121 -0.65 -17.36 3.86
CA ARG A 121 0.28 -18.05 4.77
C ARG A 121 -0.16 -18.00 6.24
N TRP A 122 -0.68 -16.86 6.69
CA TRP A 122 -1.20 -16.75 8.05
C TRP A 122 -2.50 -17.52 8.21
N VAL A 123 -3.44 -17.39 7.26
CA VAL A 123 -4.73 -18.08 7.27
C VAL A 123 -4.57 -19.60 7.34
N VAL A 124 -3.72 -20.19 6.50
CA VAL A 124 -3.53 -21.65 6.52
C VAL A 124 -2.91 -22.14 7.83
N LYS A 125 -2.08 -21.32 8.49
CA LYS A 125 -1.52 -21.64 9.81
C LYS A 125 -2.59 -21.58 10.90
N VAL A 126 -3.53 -20.64 10.82
CA VAL A 126 -4.68 -20.58 11.73
C VAL A 126 -5.58 -21.80 11.52
N PHE A 127 -5.93 -22.13 10.27
CA PHE A 127 -6.75 -23.30 9.96
C PHE A 127 -6.08 -24.63 10.37
N ALA A 128 -4.75 -24.71 10.29
CA ALA A 128 -3.96 -25.86 10.74
C ALA A 128 -3.68 -25.84 12.26
N ASN A 129 -4.28 -24.93 13.04
CA ASN A 129 -4.05 -24.73 14.48
C ASN A 129 -2.57 -24.51 14.86
N SER A 130 -1.73 -24.10 13.90
CA SER A 130 -0.32 -23.74 14.11
C SER A 130 -0.15 -22.29 14.56
N CYS A 131 -1.16 -21.46 14.36
CA CYS A 131 -1.31 -20.12 14.92
C CYS A 131 -2.70 -20.00 15.53
N THR A 132 -2.86 -19.23 16.60
CA THR A 132 -4.15 -18.92 17.20
C THR A 132 -4.48 -17.44 17.01
N LEU A 133 -5.75 -17.12 16.84
CA LEU A 133 -6.21 -15.73 16.91
C LEU A 133 -6.20 -15.24 18.36
N PRO A 134 -6.04 -13.93 18.60
CA PRO A 134 -6.28 -13.35 19.91
C PRO A 134 -7.77 -13.44 20.28
N THR A 135 -8.12 -13.03 21.49
CA THR A 135 -9.51 -13.02 21.96
C THR A 135 -10.38 -12.08 21.12
N THR A 136 -11.70 -12.29 21.12
CA THR A 136 -12.64 -11.44 20.38
C THR A 136 -12.51 -9.96 20.77
N ASN A 137 -12.33 -9.65 22.05
CA ASN A 137 -12.16 -8.28 22.51
C ASN A 137 -10.86 -7.66 21.99
N GLU A 138 -9.74 -8.39 22.05
CA GLU A 138 -8.47 -7.91 21.49
C GLU A 138 -8.55 -7.68 19.97
N MET A 139 -9.29 -8.53 19.24
CA MET A 139 -9.56 -8.32 17.82
C MET A 139 -10.38 -7.05 17.58
N MET A 140 -11.39 -6.79 18.42
CA MET A 140 -12.24 -5.60 18.31
C MET A 140 -11.49 -4.32 18.67
N ASP A 141 -10.65 -4.36 19.71
CA ASP A 141 -9.79 -3.24 20.11
C ASP A 141 -8.82 -2.86 18.97
N ASP A 142 -8.20 -3.85 18.31
CA ASP A 142 -7.37 -3.59 17.13
C ASP A 142 -8.18 -2.99 15.98
N ILE A 143 -9.40 -3.49 15.71
CA ILE A 143 -10.26 -2.95 14.66
C ILE A 143 -10.60 -1.48 14.92
N GLU A 144 -10.98 -1.13 16.15
CA GLU A 144 -11.31 0.24 16.53
C GLU A 144 -10.09 1.17 16.41
N GLU A 145 -8.92 0.73 16.89
CA GLU A 145 -7.68 1.47 16.74
C GLU A 145 -7.33 1.72 15.26
N LYS A 146 -7.50 0.70 14.42
CA LYS A 146 -7.25 0.80 12.97
C LYS A 146 -8.26 1.70 12.28
N MET A 147 -9.53 1.66 12.66
CA MET A 147 -10.56 2.57 12.15
C MET A 147 -10.22 4.04 12.48
N GLY A 148 -9.76 4.32 13.70
CA GLY A 148 -9.30 5.64 14.10
C GLY A 148 -8.08 6.11 13.30
N LYS A 149 -7.08 5.22 13.11
CA LYS A 149 -5.92 5.49 12.24
C LYS A 149 -6.33 5.74 10.78
N LYS A 150 -7.27 4.96 10.25
CA LYS A 150 -7.77 5.12 8.87
C LYS A 150 -8.48 6.45 8.68
N LEU A 151 -9.33 6.86 9.63
CA LEU A 151 -9.97 8.17 9.63
C LEU A 151 -8.92 9.29 9.61
N LYS A 152 -7.90 9.20 10.48
CA LYS A 152 -6.82 10.18 10.56
C LYS A 152 -6.01 10.30 9.27
N TRP A 153 -5.63 9.18 8.65
CA TRP A 153 -4.70 9.18 7.52
C TRP A 153 -5.39 9.31 6.15
N PHE A 154 -6.60 8.76 6.00
CA PHE A 154 -7.29 8.67 4.71
C PHE A 154 -8.59 9.48 4.67
N GLY A 155 -9.05 10.00 5.81
CA GLY A 155 -10.30 10.76 5.94
C GLY A 155 -11.56 9.89 5.99
N GLN A 156 -11.41 8.55 5.98
CA GLN A 156 -12.51 7.60 6.05
C GLN A 156 -12.10 6.40 6.90
N SER A 157 -12.86 6.07 7.94
CA SER A 157 -12.62 4.88 8.78
C SER A 157 -12.85 3.58 8.02
N GLN A 158 -13.81 3.58 7.08
CA GLN A 158 -14.24 2.41 6.33
C GLN A 158 -13.40 2.09 5.09
N THR A 159 -12.38 2.88 4.77
CA THR A 159 -11.53 2.60 3.61
C THR A 159 -10.83 1.24 3.73
N LEU A 160 -10.62 0.56 2.59
CA LEU A 160 -9.76 -0.62 2.53
C LEU A 160 -8.26 -0.25 2.64
N GLN A 161 -7.94 1.04 2.55
CA GLN A 161 -6.57 1.55 2.59
C GLN A 161 -5.89 1.28 3.94
N THR A 162 -4.65 0.81 3.86
CA THR A 162 -3.73 0.64 4.99
C THR A 162 -2.29 0.95 4.56
N ASP A 163 -1.41 1.16 5.53
CA ASP A 163 0.03 1.22 5.27
C ASP A 163 0.57 -0.18 4.96
N TYR A 164 1.25 -0.31 3.81
CA TYR A 164 1.71 -1.61 3.32
C TYR A 164 2.72 -2.26 4.26
N ILE A 165 3.78 -1.55 4.64
CA ILE A 165 4.88 -2.13 5.42
C ILE A 165 4.39 -2.52 6.81
N THR A 166 3.62 -1.64 7.45
CA THR A 166 3.02 -1.89 8.77
C THR A 166 2.14 -3.14 8.75
N TYR A 167 1.25 -3.25 7.75
CA TYR A 167 0.37 -4.41 7.61
C TYR A 167 1.14 -5.72 7.38
N MET A 168 2.14 -5.68 6.49
CA MET A 168 2.96 -6.84 6.18
C MET A 168 3.83 -7.27 7.38
N ASP A 169 4.33 -6.31 8.16
CA ASP A 169 5.08 -6.59 9.38
C ASP A 169 4.22 -7.20 10.49
N GLU A 170 2.98 -6.74 10.66
CA GLU A 170 2.03 -7.31 11.62
C GLU A 170 1.74 -8.79 11.30
N LEU A 171 1.35 -9.07 10.05
CA LEU A 171 1.10 -10.45 9.60
C LEU A 171 2.37 -11.30 9.63
N GLY A 172 3.50 -10.73 9.21
CA GLY A 172 4.80 -11.38 9.26
C GLY A 172 5.18 -11.77 10.69
N SER A 173 4.81 -10.96 11.69
CA SER A 173 5.05 -11.25 13.10
C SER A 173 4.22 -12.44 13.59
N PHE A 174 2.93 -12.52 13.22
CA PHE A 174 2.05 -13.64 13.60
C PHE A 174 2.54 -15.00 13.13
N ILE A 175 3.27 -15.05 12.01
CA ILE A 175 3.80 -16.29 11.44
C ILE A 175 5.31 -16.48 11.66
N GLY A 176 5.97 -15.55 12.36
CA GLY A 176 7.41 -15.57 12.60
C GLY A 176 8.27 -15.40 11.35
N ALA A 177 7.79 -14.68 10.33
CA ALA A 177 8.48 -14.41 9.06
C ALA A 177 8.86 -12.93 8.85
N LYS A 178 8.56 -12.06 9.82
CA LYS A 178 9.02 -10.66 9.80
C LYS A 178 10.56 -10.61 9.82
N PRO A 179 11.21 -9.90 8.88
CA PRO A 179 12.66 -9.74 8.88
C PRO A 179 13.17 -9.07 10.17
N ASN A 180 14.09 -9.72 10.88
CA ASN A 180 14.78 -9.14 12.02
C ASN A 180 15.92 -8.24 11.53
N ILE A 181 15.63 -6.95 11.37
CA ILE A 181 16.58 -5.97 10.82
C ILE A 181 17.84 -5.80 11.69
N PRO A 182 17.76 -5.62 13.03
CA PRO A 182 18.97 -5.57 13.87
C PRO A 182 19.85 -6.80 13.73
N TRP A 183 19.26 -7.99 13.67
CA TRP A 183 20.00 -9.24 13.47
C TRP A 183 20.69 -9.28 12.10
N LEU A 184 20.00 -8.86 11.03
CA LEU A 184 20.60 -8.76 9.70
C LEU A 184 21.81 -7.81 9.68
N PHE A 185 21.76 -6.68 10.39
CA PHE A 185 22.90 -5.77 10.48
C PHE A 185 24.13 -6.43 11.12
N LEU A 186 23.94 -7.39 12.02
CA LEU A 186 25.03 -8.13 12.66
C LEU A 186 25.56 -9.27 11.78
N THR A 187 24.69 -10.01 11.08
CA THR A 187 25.08 -11.23 10.35
C THR A 187 25.33 -11.05 8.87
N ASP A 188 24.63 -10.12 8.21
CA ASP A 188 24.72 -9.84 6.77
C ASP A 188 24.40 -8.36 6.49
N PRO A 189 25.32 -7.44 6.83
CA PRO A 189 25.07 -6.01 6.76
C PRO A 189 24.79 -5.51 5.34
N GLN A 190 25.32 -6.18 4.31
CA GLN A 190 25.01 -5.86 2.92
C GLN A 190 23.52 -6.06 2.63
N LEU A 191 22.98 -7.21 3.04
CA LEU A 191 21.55 -7.49 2.90
C LEU A 191 20.71 -6.58 3.78
N ALA A 192 21.15 -6.28 5.00
CA ALA A 192 20.44 -5.40 5.93
C ALA A 192 20.21 -4.00 5.34
N LEU A 193 21.24 -3.43 4.70
CA LEU A 193 21.15 -2.13 4.04
C LEU A 193 20.13 -2.14 2.89
N GLU A 194 20.12 -3.19 2.06
CA GLU A 194 19.17 -3.32 0.95
C GLU A 194 17.74 -3.57 1.43
N VAL A 195 17.55 -4.33 2.52
CA VAL A 195 16.22 -4.59 3.10
C VAL A 195 15.65 -3.34 3.78
N TYR A 196 16.48 -2.57 4.49
CA TYR A 196 16.01 -1.43 5.27
C TYR A 196 15.92 -0.13 4.45
N PHE A 197 16.93 0.17 3.61
CA PHE A 197 16.98 1.40 2.81
C PHE A 197 16.58 1.21 1.35
N GLY A 198 16.56 -0.03 0.85
CA GLY A 198 16.16 -0.33 -0.51
C GLY A 198 14.64 -0.51 -0.66
N PRO A 199 14.20 -0.99 -1.84
CA PRO A 199 12.81 -1.37 -2.07
C PRO A 199 12.33 -2.44 -1.09
N CYS A 200 11.14 -2.24 -0.54
CA CYS A 200 10.38 -3.19 0.26
C CYS A 200 9.85 -4.34 -0.62
N SER A 201 10.76 -5.11 -1.22
CA SER A 201 10.44 -6.13 -2.23
C SER A 201 9.87 -7.40 -1.58
N PRO A 202 8.92 -8.11 -2.24
CA PRO A 202 8.27 -9.29 -1.67
C PRO A 202 9.20 -10.40 -1.19
N TYR A 203 10.40 -10.50 -1.79
CA TYR A 203 11.41 -11.49 -1.44
C TYR A 203 11.74 -11.46 0.06
N GLN A 204 11.72 -10.28 0.69
CA GLN A 204 12.06 -10.12 2.10
C GLN A 204 11.08 -10.84 3.04
N PHE A 205 9.80 -10.98 2.66
CA PHE A 205 8.79 -11.65 3.49
C PHE A 205 8.91 -13.18 3.48
N ARG A 206 9.82 -13.72 2.66
CA ARG A 206 10.26 -15.12 2.66
C ARG A 206 11.77 -15.23 2.85
N LEU A 207 12.41 -14.22 3.46
CA LEU A 207 13.85 -14.24 3.73
C LEU A 207 14.21 -15.13 4.93
N MET A 208 13.35 -15.13 5.94
CA MET A 208 13.55 -15.89 7.18
C MET A 208 12.22 -16.43 7.72
N GLY A 209 12.31 -17.28 8.74
CA GLY A 209 11.15 -17.91 9.34
C GLY A 209 10.53 -19.05 8.51
N PRO A 210 9.34 -19.53 8.90
CA PRO A 210 8.64 -20.60 8.21
C PRO A 210 8.28 -20.24 6.76
N GLY A 211 8.56 -21.17 5.84
CA GLY A 211 8.31 -20.96 4.41
C GLY A 211 9.29 -20.00 3.73
N LYS A 212 10.49 -19.81 4.31
CA LYS A 212 11.58 -19.07 3.68
C LYS A 212 11.96 -19.68 2.33
N TRP A 213 12.51 -18.84 1.46
CA TRP A 213 13.02 -19.23 0.16
C TRP A 213 14.51 -18.95 0.09
N ASP A 214 15.32 -19.98 -0.18
CA ASP A 214 16.79 -19.85 -0.18
C ASP A 214 17.31 -18.86 -1.25
N GLY A 215 16.55 -18.65 -2.33
CA GLY A 215 16.85 -17.64 -3.35
C GLY A 215 16.55 -16.19 -2.95
N ALA A 216 15.90 -15.95 -1.80
CA ALA A 216 15.42 -14.62 -1.41
C ALA A 216 16.55 -13.60 -1.29
N ARG A 217 17.66 -13.98 -0.65
CA ARG A 217 18.85 -13.11 -0.53
C ARG A 217 19.36 -12.66 -1.89
N ASN A 218 19.62 -13.62 -2.79
CA ASN A 218 20.13 -13.32 -4.12
C ASN A 218 19.13 -12.46 -4.91
N ALA A 219 17.83 -12.75 -4.79
CA ALA A 219 16.78 -11.97 -5.45
C ALA A 219 16.77 -10.51 -4.98
N ILE A 220 16.89 -10.25 -3.68
CA ILE A 220 16.98 -8.88 -3.13
C ILE A 220 18.19 -8.15 -3.71
N LEU A 221 19.38 -8.75 -3.61
CA LEU A 221 20.63 -8.11 -4.03
C LEU A 221 20.72 -7.84 -5.54
N THR A 222 19.99 -8.60 -6.36
CA THR A 222 20.00 -8.49 -7.83
C THR A 222 18.73 -7.84 -8.40
N GLN A 223 17.86 -7.27 -7.55
CA GLN A 223 16.58 -6.69 -7.99
C GLN A 223 16.77 -5.55 -9.01
N TRP A 224 17.77 -4.70 -8.79
CA TRP A 224 18.08 -3.58 -9.70
C TRP A 224 18.62 -4.05 -11.06
N ASP A 225 19.28 -5.20 -11.12
CA ASP A 225 19.72 -5.77 -12.38
C ASP A 225 18.53 -6.17 -13.24
N ARG A 226 17.51 -6.80 -12.63
CA ARG A 226 16.27 -7.16 -13.32
C ARG A 226 15.46 -5.93 -13.73
N THR A 227 15.49 -4.85 -12.95
CA THR A 227 14.80 -3.59 -13.29
C THR A 227 15.46 -2.85 -14.45
N LEU A 228 16.80 -2.76 -14.46
CA LEU A 228 17.54 -1.98 -15.45
C LEU A 228 17.77 -2.72 -16.77
N LYS A 229 17.91 -4.05 -16.73
CA LYS A 229 18.18 -4.88 -17.92
C LYS A 229 17.20 -4.66 -19.07
N PRO A 230 15.86 -4.71 -18.89
CA PRO A 230 14.92 -4.56 -20.00
C PRO A 230 14.82 -3.12 -20.53
N THR A 231 15.11 -2.11 -19.71
CA THR A 231 15.03 -0.69 -20.10
C THR A 231 16.29 -0.18 -20.79
N ARG A 232 17.41 -0.92 -20.69
CA ARG A 232 18.70 -0.59 -21.31
C ARG A 232 18.95 -1.44 -22.55
N THR A 233 18.13 -1.27 -23.59
CA THR A 233 18.29 -1.96 -24.87
C THR A 233 19.42 -1.41 -25.75
N ARG A 234 19.94 -0.22 -25.43
CA ARG A 234 21.12 0.40 -26.06
C ARG A 234 22.18 0.71 -25.01
N ALA A 235 23.34 0.05 -25.10
CA ALA A 235 24.47 0.29 -24.19
C ALA A 235 25.35 1.43 -24.72
N VAL A 236 25.38 2.56 -23.99
CA VAL A 236 26.24 3.72 -24.32
C VAL A 236 27.18 4.05 -23.15
N SER A 237 26.62 4.25 -21.96
CA SER A 237 27.34 4.51 -20.71
C SER A 237 27.05 3.42 -19.67
N GLU A 238 27.84 3.34 -18.60
CA GLU A 238 27.64 2.39 -17.51
C GLU A 238 26.26 2.54 -16.85
N ALA A 239 25.66 1.42 -16.42
CA ALA A 239 24.34 1.44 -15.81
C ALA A 239 24.39 2.09 -14.42
N LYS A 240 23.54 3.09 -14.20
CA LYS A 240 23.41 3.75 -12.90
C LYS A 240 22.47 2.96 -12.01
N ARG A 241 23.01 2.30 -10.99
CA ARG A 241 22.21 1.70 -9.91
C ARG A 241 21.91 2.77 -8.84
N PRO A 242 20.70 2.79 -8.27
CA PRO A 242 20.41 3.69 -7.18
C PRO A 242 21.23 3.33 -5.93
N GLN A 243 21.67 4.36 -5.20
CA GLN A 243 22.40 4.23 -3.94
C GLN A 243 21.58 4.89 -2.82
N PRO A 244 20.54 4.22 -2.30
CA PRO A 244 19.54 4.84 -1.43
C PRO A 244 20.14 5.37 -0.13
N PHE A 245 21.06 4.63 0.51
CA PHE A 245 21.75 5.07 1.73
C PHE A 245 22.57 6.35 1.52
N TYR A 246 23.32 6.43 0.41
CA TYR A 246 24.11 7.61 0.05
C TYR A 246 23.22 8.81 -0.28
N ASN A 247 22.08 8.59 -0.95
CA ASN A 247 21.12 9.65 -1.22
C ASN A 247 20.42 10.15 0.05
N LEU A 248 20.17 9.28 1.03
CA LEU A 248 19.62 9.66 2.34
C LEU A 248 20.60 10.54 3.12
N LEU A 249 21.89 10.19 3.12
CA LEU A 249 22.97 10.99 3.72
C LEU A 249 23.15 12.37 3.05
N LYS A 250 22.74 12.52 1.78
CA LYS A 250 22.76 13.79 1.06
C LYS A 250 21.60 14.73 1.42
N ILE A 251 20.58 14.25 2.13
CA ILE A 251 19.49 15.12 2.59
C ILE A 251 20.09 16.09 3.61
N LEU A 252 20.06 17.39 3.27
CA LEU A 252 20.66 18.52 4.01
C LEU A 252 20.30 18.59 5.50
N LEU A 253 19.30 17.84 5.96
CA LEU A 253 18.84 17.85 7.35
C LEU A 253 19.96 17.48 8.33
N PHE A 254 20.73 16.43 8.07
CA PHE A 254 21.74 15.96 9.02
C PHE A 254 22.94 16.93 9.15
N PRO A 255 23.54 17.42 8.05
CA PRO A 255 24.60 18.44 8.15
C PRO A 255 24.10 19.76 8.74
N VAL A 256 22.89 20.21 8.39
CA VAL A 256 22.32 21.47 8.90
C VAL A 256 21.97 21.37 10.37
N LEU A 257 21.39 20.24 10.82
CA LEU A 257 21.11 20.00 12.24
C LEU A 257 22.41 19.91 13.05
N LEU A 258 23.42 19.19 12.53
CA LEU A 258 24.73 19.10 13.18
C LEU A 258 25.39 20.48 13.31
N LEU A 259 25.34 21.28 12.25
CA LEU A 259 25.87 22.65 12.26
C LEU A 259 25.10 23.55 13.24
N ALA A 260 23.76 23.46 13.27
CA ALA A 260 22.93 24.22 14.20
C ALA A 260 23.19 23.86 15.67
N VAL A 261 23.38 22.56 15.96
CA VAL A 261 23.75 22.07 17.29
C VAL A 261 25.15 22.56 17.66
N LEU A 262 26.12 22.47 16.76
CA LEU A 262 27.50 22.95 17.00
C LEU A 262 27.56 24.47 17.22
N LEU A 263 26.74 25.24 16.50
CA LEU A 263 26.61 26.70 16.70
C LEU A 263 25.86 27.08 17.99
N ALA A 264 25.06 26.19 18.57
CA ALA A 264 24.38 26.44 19.84
C ALA A 264 25.27 26.17 21.07
N PHE A 265 26.39 25.47 20.91
CA PHE A 265 27.38 25.18 21.95
C PHE A 265 28.61 26.11 21.91
N TYR A 266 28.62 27.09 21.01
CA TYR A 266 29.62 28.15 20.89
C TYR A 266 29.00 29.51 21.21
#